data_AF-A0A956DJP1-F1
#
_entry.id   AF-A0A956DJP1-F1
#
_cell.length_a   1.000
_cell.length_b   1.000
_cell.length_c   1.000
_cell.angle_alpha   90.00
_cell.angle_beta   90.00
_cell.angle_gamma   90.00
#
_symmetry.space_group_name_H-M   'P 1'
#
loop_
_entity.id
_entity.type
_entity.pdbx_description
1 polymer ?
#
loop_
_entity_poly.entity_id
_entity_poly.type
_entity_poly.pdbx_seq_one_letter_code
_entity_poly.pdbx_strand_id
1 'polypeptide(L)'
;MNVSLLPLLPHSMPPSATRDLPVLPTVLSKLLALSPNQSGYFDRVAKIAALDPPLSIKLLRAVNSGASSPRTPVVDIASAVARLGP
;
A
#
# COMPACT_ATOMS: atom_id res chain seq x y z
N MET A 1 45.32 -6.89 43.22
CA MET A 1 43.99 -6.95 42.57
C MET A 1 43.49 -5.53 42.37
N ASN A 2 43.40 -5.07 41.12
CA ASN A 2 42.86 -3.75 40.79
C ASN A 2 41.70 -3.95 39.82
N VAL A 3 40.48 -3.65 40.27
CA VAL A 3 39.28 -3.71 39.44
C VAL A 3 39.13 -2.37 38.72
N SER A 4 39.49 -2.33 37.44
CA SER A 4 39.21 -1.19 36.56
C SER A 4 37.70 -1.08 36.31
N LEU A 5 37.07 -0.10 36.94
CA LEU A 5 35.73 0.35 36.61
C LEU A 5 35.82 1.19 35.32
N LEU A 6 35.45 0.62 34.18
CA LEU A 6 35.28 1.37 32.92
C LEU A 6 34.04 2.28 33.06
N PRO A 7 34.11 3.57 32.67
CA PRO A 7 32.94 4.44 32.69
C PRO A 7 31.96 3.99 31.60
N LEU A 8 30.70 3.77 32.00
CA LEU A 8 29.59 3.55 31.08
C LEU A 8 29.43 4.80 30.21
N LEU A 9 29.82 4.71 28.93
CA LEU A 9 29.47 5.70 27.93
C LEU A 9 27.94 5.90 27.94
N PRO A 10 27.44 7.16 27.89
CA PRO A 10 26.02 7.39 27.73
C PRO A 10 25.59 6.74 26.41
N HIS A 11 24.66 5.79 26.50
CA HIS A 11 23.99 5.21 25.34
C HIS A 11 23.38 6.38 24.55
N SER A 12 24.06 6.79 23.49
CA SER A 12 23.57 7.81 22.58
C SER A 12 22.40 7.18 21.84
N MET A 13 21.18 7.43 22.31
CA MET A 13 19.96 7.09 21.58
C MET A 13 20.12 7.64 20.15
N PRO A 14 20.00 6.80 19.10
CA PRO A 14 20.15 7.30 17.74
C PRO A 14 19.13 8.42 17.51
N PRO A 15 19.53 9.51 16.81
CA PRO A 15 18.61 10.61 16.50
C PRO A 15 17.38 10.04 15.82
N SER A 16 16.22 10.45 16.32
CA SER A 16 14.91 9.84 16.08
C SER A 16 14.68 9.46 14.61
N ALA A 17 14.19 8.24 14.39
CA ALA A 17 13.81 7.67 13.08
C ALA A 17 12.68 8.43 12.34
N THR A 18 12.39 9.66 12.76
CA THR A 18 11.29 10.51 12.29
C THR A 18 11.66 11.36 11.07
N ARG A 19 12.94 11.48 10.72
CA ARG A 19 13.39 12.40 9.65
C ARG A 19 13.08 11.93 8.22
N ASP A 20 12.84 10.64 8.00
CA ASP A 20 12.70 10.07 6.65
C ASP A 20 11.42 9.25 6.44
N LEU A 21 10.30 9.66 7.07
CA LEU A 21 9.03 9.00 6.82
C LEU A 21 8.53 9.33 5.40
N PRO A 22 8.26 8.33 4.56
CA PRO A 22 7.73 8.57 3.22
C PRO A 22 6.34 9.20 3.31
N VAL A 23 6.07 10.17 2.44
CA VAL A 23 4.74 10.76 2.31
C VAL A 23 3.76 9.71 1.80
N LEU A 24 2.60 9.59 2.46
CA LEU A 24 1.54 8.69 2.02
C LEU A 24 0.89 9.25 0.75
N PRO A 25 0.88 8.51 -0.37
CA PRO A 25 0.22 8.98 -1.58
C PRO A 25 -1.27 9.23 -1.35
N THR A 26 -1.79 10.33 -1.89
CA THR A 26 -3.19 10.74 -1.72
C THR A 26 -4.18 9.64 -2.13
N VAL A 27 -3.86 8.86 -3.16
CA VAL A 27 -4.71 7.74 -3.61
C VAL A 27 -4.86 6.66 -2.52
N LEU A 28 -3.78 6.36 -1.78
CA LEU A 28 -3.81 5.41 -0.67
C LEU A 28 -4.65 5.96 0.48
N SER A 29 -4.52 7.25 0.82
CA SER A 29 -5.36 7.87 1.85
C SER A 29 -6.86 7.80 1.49
N LYS A 30 -7.21 8.01 0.22
CA LYS A 30 -8.59 7.89 -0.28
C LYS A 30 -9.12 6.46 -0.19
N LEU A 31 -8.30 5.47 -0.53
CA LEU A 31 -8.66 4.06 -0.40
C LEU A 31 -8.86 3.64 1.06
N LEU A 32 -7.95 4.05 1.94
CA LEU A 32 -8.00 3.74 3.38
C LEU A 32 -9.20 4.41 4.08
N ALA A 33 -9.69 5.53 3.54
CA ALA A 33 -10.87 6.20 4.05
C ALA A 33 -12.20 5.53 3.62
N LEU A 34 -12.17 4.55 2.70
CA LEU A 34 -13.36 3.81 2.34
C LEU A 34 -13.73 2.80 3.43
N SER A 35 -15.04 2.65 3.66
CA SER A 35 -15.56 1.59 4.53
C SER A 35 -15.98 0.39 3.68
N PRO A 36 -15.45 -0.83 3.95
CA PRO A 36 -15.85 -2.05 3.24
C PRO A 36 -17.34 -2.38 3.37
N ASN A 37 -17.98 -1.91 4.45
CA ASN A 37 -19.40 -2.13 4.71
C ASN A 37 -20.31 -1.12 4.00
N GLN A 38 -19.74 -0.11 3.33
CA GLN A 38 -20.50 0.88 2.60
C GLN A 38 -21.02 0.29 1.28
N SER A 39 -22.28 0.59 0.93
CA SER A 39 -22.82 0.25 -0.38
C SER A 39 -21.98 0.86 -1.51
N GLY A 40 -21.72 0.05 -2.53
CA GLY A 40 -20.89 0.44 -3.67
C GLY A 40 -19.42 0.63 -3.32
N TYR A 41 -18.90 -0.06 -2.29
CA TYR A 41 -17.47 -0.03 -1.94
C TYR A 41 -16.57 -0.29 -3.17
N PHE A 42 -16.82 -1.36 -3.92
CA PHE A 42 -16.03 -1.70 -5.11
C PHE A 42 -16.17 -0.67 -6.24
N ASP A 43 -17.34 -0.07 -6.43
CA ASP A 43 -17.52 1.02 -7.40
C ASP A 43 -16.68 2.25 -7.02
N ARG A 44 -16.59 2.56 -5.73
CA ARG A 44 -15.75 3.66 -5.21
C ARG A 44 -14.28 3.33 -5.38
N VAL A 45 -13.86 2.10 -5.10
CA VAL A 45 -12.49 1.62 -5.35
C VAL A 45 -12.14 1.77 -6.83
N ALA A 46 -13.02 1.31 -7.73
CA ALA A 46 -12.82 1.41 -9.18
C ALA A 46 -12.69 2.87 -9.64
N LYS A 47 -13.53 3.77 -9.12
CA LYS A 47 -13.44 5.21 -9.41
C LYS A 47 -12.12 5.81 -8.94
N ILE A 48 -11.67 5.49 -7.73
CA ILE A 48 -10.39 6.00 -7.20
C ILE A 48 -9.23 5.48 -8.04
N ALA A 49 -9.23 4.19 -8.37
CA ALA A 49 -8.19 3.58 -9.19
C ALA A 49 -8.13 4.17 -10.61
N ALA A 50 -9.29 4.37 -11.25
CA ALA A 50 -9.36 4.93 -12.60
C ALA A 50 -8.82 6.38 -12.69
N LEU A 51 -8.89 7.13 -11.58
CA LEU A 51 -8.35 8.50 -11.49
C LEU A 51 -6.84 8.55 -11.18
N ASP A 52 -6.21 7.41 -10.86
CA ASP A 52 -4.78 7.31 -10.56
C ASP A 52 -4.10 6.33 -11.53
N PRO A 53 -3.43 6.83 -12.60
CA PRO A 53 -2.80 5.98 -13.61
C PRO A 53 -1.79 4.96 -13.04
N PRO A 54 -0.90 5.32 -12.10
CA PRO A 54 0.02 4.35 -11.49
C PRO A 54 -0.70 3.19 -10.80
N LEU A 55 -1.76 3.45 -10.04
CA LEU A 55 -2.57 2.43 -9.39
C LEU A 55 -3.33 1.58 -10.43
N SER A 56 -3.91 2.20 -11.45
CA SER A 56 -4.58 1.51 -12.56
C SER A 56 -3.68 0.47 -13.23
N ILE A 57 -2.45 0.85 -13.58
CA ILE A 57 -1.47 -0.06 -14.20
C ILE A 57 -1.11 -1.21 -13.25
N LYS A 58 -0.91 -0.92 -11.96
CA LYS A 58 -0.60 -1.95 -10.95
C LYS A 58 -1.74 -2.95 -10.79
N LEU A 59 -2.99 -2.47 -10.77
CA LEU A 59 -4.18 -3.32 -10.70
C LEU A 59 -4.27 -4.25 -11.91
N LEU A 60 -4.18 -3.70 -13.12
CA LEU A 60 -4.24 -4.50 -14.35
C LEU A 60 -3.11 -5.53 -14.42
N ARG A 61 -1.90 -5.16 -14.01
CA ARG A 61 -0.77 -6.10 -13.93
C ARG A 61 -1.01 -7.22 -12.90
N ALA A 62 -1.58 -6.89 -11.75
CA ALA A 62 -1.85 -7.88 -10.71
C ALA A 62 -2.88 -8.92 -11.18
N VAL A 63 -4.00 -8.48 -11.76
CA VAL A 63 -5.08 -9.38 -12.21
C VAL A 63 -4.76 -10.17 -13.47
N ASN A 64 -3.78 -9.72 -14.26
CA ASN A 64 -3.28 -10.46 -15.42
C ASN A 64 -1.99 -11.22 -15.13
N SER A 65 -1.52 -11.22 -13.89
CA SER A 65 -0.32 -11.97 -13.51
C SER A 65 -0.55 -13.48 -13.65
N GLY A 66 0.52 -14.25 -13.86
CA GLY A 66 0.45 -15.71 -13.97
C GLY A 66 -0.15 -16.42 -12.74
N ALA A 67 -0.18 -15.76 -11.59
CA ALA A 67 -0.87 -16.25 -10.40
C ALA A 67 -2.41 -16.14 -10.51
N SER A 68 -2.91 -15.16 -11.26
CA SER A 68 -4.35 -14.97 -11.54
C SER A 68 -4.79 -15.66 -12.84
N SER A 69 -3.85 -15.91 -13.77
CA SER A 69 -3.99 -16.62 -15.06
C SER A 69 -5.39 -16.55 -15.70
N PRO A 70 -5.86 -15.33 -16.08
CA PRO A 70 -7.09 -15.20 -16.83
C PRO A 70 -7.06 -15.99 -18.15
N ARG A 71 -8.19 -16.61 -18.53
CA ARG A 71 -8.41 -17.11 -19.90
C ARG A 71 -8.49 -15.95 -20.91
N THR A 72 -8.93 -14.78 -20.47
CA THR A 72 -9.06 -13.56 -21.28
C THR A 72 -8.43 -12.38 -20.54
N PRO A 73 -7.53 -11.60 -21.18
CA PRO A 73 -6.91 -10.44 -20.56
C PRO A 73 -7.94 -9.45 -20.02
N VAL A 74 -7.72 -8.99 -18.79
CA VAL A 74 -8.51 -7.91 -18.17
C VAL A 74 -7.93 -6.58 -18.61
N VAL A 75 -8.72 -5.73 -19.25
CA VAL A 75 -8.25 -4.47 -19.86
C VAL A 75 -8.89 -3.22 -19.25
N ASP A 76 -9.85 -3.39 -18.34
CA ASP A 76 -10.55 -2.28 -17.68
C ASP A 76 -10.52 -2.40 -16.15
N ILE A 77 -10.62 -1.26 -15.48
CA ILE A 77 -10.48 -1.17 -14.02
C ILE A 77 -11.68 -1.77 -13.28
N ALA A 78 -12.89 -1.66 -13.82
CA ALA A 78 -14.08 -2.23 -13.19
C ALA A 78 -13.97 -3.76 -13.10
N SER A 79 -13.62 -4.41 -14.21
CA SER A 79 -13.34 -5.84 -14.27
C SER A 79 -12.15 -6.26 -13.42
N ALA A 80 -11.10 -5.42 -13.34
CA ALA A 80 -9.95 -5.69 -12.47
C ALA A 80 -10.34 -5.69 -10.99
N VAL A 81 -11.11 -4.70 -10.55
CA VAL A 81 -11.59 -4.61 -9.17
C VAL A 81 -12.55 -5.75 -8.83
N ALA A 82 -13.47 -6.09 -9.73
CA ALA A 82 -14.41 -7.21 -9.54
C ALA A 82 -13.70 -8.58 -9.43
N ARG A 83 -12.51 -8.73 -10.01
CA ARG A 83 -11.68 -9.95 -9.90
C ARG A 83 -10.85 -10.04 -8.62
N LEU A 84 -10.55 -8.90 -7.99
CA LEU A 84 -9.71 -8.85 -6.80
C LEU A 84 -10.48 -9.11 -5.50
N GLY A 85 -11.80 -8.92 -5.48
CA GLY A 85 -12.60 -9.14 -4.27
C GLY A 85 -14.09 -8.87 -4.44
N PRO A 86 -14.91 -9.26 -3.45
CA PRO A 86 -14.68 -9.10 -2.00
C PRO A 86 -13.57 -9.91 -1.34
#